data_AF-A0A7S4ILB6-F1
#
_entry.id   AF-A0A7S4ILB6-F1
#
_cell.length_a   1.000
_cell.length_b   1.000
_cell.length_c   1.000
_cell.angle_alpha   90.00
_cell.angle_beta   90.00
_cell.angle_gamma   90.00
#
_symmetry.space_group_name_H-M   'P 1'
#
loop_
_entity.id
_entity.type
_entity.pdbx_description
1 polymer ?
#
loop_
_entity_poly.entity_id
_entity_poly.type
_entity_poly.pdbx_seq_one_letter_code
_entity_poly.pdbx_strand_id
1 'polypeptide(L)'
;MSTSSLSTLSKRPRAEGTALDAMAEACGPRDCLYRWCADRSMYITQDELLAARAARPEAVVVVDCRDEDGAGGRIRGAVRLPDSAFASDFESRLLPALVALPRDCGDDDSPMVVFHCMESVRRGPRCAKRLDAYISNLRSDDDDPECAQQPPRSLSIRVLEGGADHWIRRFYSDAEQVEDFDDDYWGFLDGGGAATGFDERVDIVGSSDDRGPPRHRSYVRPSDQPATSWSDAGNSSGVSARSQQKDRID
;
A
#
# COMPACT_ATOMS: atom_id res chain seq x y z
N MET A 1 -2.25 -30.52 -50.33
CA MET A 1 -1.86 -29.43 -49.43
C MET A 1 -2.71 -29.53 -48.18
N SER A 2 -2.15 -29.99 -47.07
CA SER A 2 -2.73 -29.76 -45.73
C SER A 2 -1.70 -30.17 -44.69
N THR A 3 -0.93 -29.19 -44.22
CA THR A 3 -0.01 -29.36 -43.09
C THR A 3 -0.75 -28.96 -41.82
N SER A 4 -1.05 -29.95 -40.99
CA SER A 4 -1.58 -29.73 -39.64
C SER A 4 -0.43 -29.21 -38.75
N SER A 5 -0.56 -27.96 -38.31
CA SER A 5 0.36 -27.34 -37.36
C SER A 5 -0.10 -27.71 -35.95
N LEU A 6 0.62 -28.63 -35.31
CA LEU A 6 0.46 -28.93 -33.89
C LEU A 6 1.19 -27.84 -33.09
N SER A 7 0.43 -26.93 -32.48
CA SER A 7 0.98 -25.97 -31.54
C SER A 7 1.40 -26.70 -30.27
N THR A 8 2.69 -26.81 -30.05
CA THR A 8 3.27 -27.23 -28.77
C THR A 8 3.03 -26.13 -27.75
N LEU A 9 1.96 -26.28 -26.97
CA LEU A 9 1.74 -25.47 -25.78
C LEU A 9 2.84 -25.83 -24.78
N SER A 10 3.86 -24.99 -24.70
CA SER A 10 4.96 -25.09 -23.76
C SER A 10 4.40 -24.94 -22.34
N LYS A 11 4.15 -26.07 -21.66
CA LYS A 11 3.89 -26.11 -20.22
C LYS A 11 5.12 -25.55 -19.52
N ARG A 12 4.99 -24.40 -18.88
CA ARG A 12 6.01 -23.90 -17.96
C ARG A 12 6.27 -24.98 -16.89
N PRO A 13 7.53 -25.23 -16.51
CA PRO A 13 7.84 -26.20 -15.46
C PRO A 13 7.12 -25.80 -14.16
N ARG A 14 6.48 -26.78 -13.52
CA ARG A 14 5.86 -26.66 -12.19
C ARG A 14 6.98 -26.31 -11.22
N ALA A 15 6.86 -25.20 -10.49
CA ALA A 15 7.78 -24.93 -9.39
C ALA A 15 7.58 -26.02 -8.33
N GLU A 16 8.63 -26.77 -8.03
CA GLU A 16 8.64 -27.70 -6.90
C GLU A 16 8.76 -26.87 -5.62
N GLY A 17 7.62 -26.47 -5.03
CA GLY A 17 7.57 -25.66 -3.82
C GLY A 17 6.15 -25.49 -3.29
N THR A 18 6.01 -25.30 -1.98
CA THR A 18 4.72 -24.98 -1.34
C THR A 18 4.27 -23.56 -1.71
N ALA A 19 2.99 -23.24 -1.50
CA ALA A 19 2.51 -21.87 -1.69
C ALA A 19 3.27 -20.83 -0.84
N LEU A 20 3.79 -21.24 0.33
CA LEU A 20 4.65 -20.41 1.18
C LEU A 20 6.04 -20.20 0.58
N ASP A 21 6.60 -21.21 -0.08
CA ASP A 21 7.88 -21.08 -0.79
C ASP A 21 7.75 -20.08 -1.95
N ALA A 22 6.66 -20.18 -2.72
CA ALA A 22 6.36 -19.23 -3.79
C ALA A 22 6.23 -17.79 -3.27
N MET A 23 5.68 -17.60 -2.07
CA MET A 23 5.60 -16.31 -1.40
C MET A 23 7.00 -15.77 -1.06
N ALA A 24 7.88 -16.60 -0.51
CA ALA A 24 9.24 -16.21 -0.16
C ALA A 24 10.07 -15.80 -1.40
N GLU A 25 9.85 -16.49 -2.52
CA GLU A 25 10.59 -16.31 -3.77
C GLU A 25 9.99 -15.26 -4.72
N ALA A 26 8.79 -14.74 -4.43
CA ALA A 26 8.03 -13.86 -5.33
C ALA A 26 8.75 -12.56 -5.75
N CYS A 27 9.72 -12.10 -4.96
CA CYS A 27 10.35 -10.79 -5.13
C CYS A 27 11.86 -10.92 -5.36
N GLY A 28 12.29 -10.67 -6.61
CA GLY A 28 13.69 -10.65 -6.99
C GLY A 28 14.38 -9.30 -6.72
N PRO A 29 15.73 -9.28 -6.66
CA PRO A 29 16.51 -8.07 -6.37
C PRO A 29 16.41 -6.96 -7.42
N ARG A 30 15.92 -7.28 -8.63
CA ARG A 30 15.75 -6.33 -9.75
C ARG A 30 14.30 -5.92 -9.99
N ASP A 31 13.37 -6.39 -9.15
CA ASP A 31 11.95 -6.11 -9.35
C ASP A 31 11.62 -4.66 -8.98
N CYS A 32 11.08 -3.91 -9.94
CA CYS A 32 10.46 -2.63 -9.67
C CYS A 32 9.02 -2.87 -9.19
N LEU A 33 8.86 -3.12 -7.90
CA LEU A 33 7.57 -3.49 -7.29
C LEU A 33 6.51 -2.40 -7.45
N TYR A 34 6.92 -1.13 -7.41
CA TYR A 34 6.04 -0.01 -7.73
C TYR A 34 5.42 -0.14 -9.12
N ARG A 35 6.25 -0.35 -10.16
CA ARG A 35 5.77 -0.51 -11.54
C ARG A 35 4.91 -1.75 -11.70
N TRP A 36 5.28 -2.85 -11.05
CA TRP A 36 4.47 -4.07 -11.04
C TRP A 36 3.03 -3.83 -10.55
N CYS A 37 2.86 -3.06 -9.46
CA CYS A 37 1.53 -2.66 -8.99
C CYS A 37 0.84 -1.65 -9.93
N ALA A 38 1.58 -0.64 -10.41
CA ALA A 38 1.03 0.41 -11.26
C ALA A 38 0.53 -0.14 -12.60
N ASP A 39 1.32 -0.98 -13.28
CA ASP A 39 0.97 -1.59 -14.56
C ASP A 39 -0.26 -2.51 -14.45
N ARG A 40 -0.56 -3.00 -13.23
CA ARG A 40 -1.72 -3.84 -12.91
C ARG A 40 -2.88 -3.05 -12.30
N SER A 41 -2.80 -1.72 -12.24
CA SER A 41 -3.80 -0.85 -11.61
C SER A 41 -4.17 -1.28 -10.18
N MET A 42 -3.18 -1.71 -9.40
CA MET A 42 -3.41 -2.22 -8.04
C MET A 42 -3.46 -1.11 -6.99
N TYR A 43 -3.04 0.11 -7.33
CA TYR A 43 -3.13 1.23 -6.39
C TYR A 43 -4.59 1.65 -6.19
N ILE A 44 -4.90 2.04 -4.95
CA ILE A 44 -6.21 2.54 -4.53
C ILE A 44 -6.01 3.82 -3.72
N THR A 45 -6.87 4.80 -3.94
CA THR A 45 -6.90 6.06 -3.20
C THR A 45 -7.50 5.87 -1.81
N GLN A 46 -7.32 6.89 -0.95
CA GLN A 46 -7.94 6.91 0.37
C GLN A 46 -9.47 6.92 0.30
N ASP A 47 -10.05 7.65 -0.66
CA ASP A 47 -11.51 7.76 -0.82
C ASP A 47 -12.13 6.45 -1.28
N GLU A 48 -11.47 5.72 -2.20
CA GLU A 48 -11.90 4.41 -2.64
C GLU A 48 -11.82 3.38 -1.49
N LEU A 49 -10.78 3.44 -0.64
CA LEU A 49 -10.71 2.60 0.56
C LEU A 49 -11.84 2.91 1.56
N LEU A 50 -12.13 4.21 1.79
CA LEU A 50 -13.24 4.61 2.64
C LEU A 50 -14.59 4.13 2.09
N ALA A 51 -14.82 4.29 0.78
CA ALA A 51 -16.03 3.83 0.11
C ALA A 51 -16.18 2.30 0.21
N ALA A 52 -15.09 1.54 0.00
CA ALA A 52 -15.11 0.08 0.15
C ALA A 52 -15.44 -0.35 1.57
N ARG A 53 -14.83 0.28 2.60
CA ARG A 53 -15.13 -0.01 4.02
C ARG A 53 -16.54 0.39 4.41
N ALA A 54 -17.07 1.49 3.86
CA ALA A 54 -18.43 1.94 4.13
C ALA A 54 -19.47 0.99 3.51
N ALA A 55 -19.19 0.48 2.31
CA ALA A 55 -20.08 -0.45 1.63
C ALA A 55 -20.08 -1.84 2.29
N ARG A 56 -18.89 -2.39 2.58
CA ARG A 56 -18.71 -3.76 3.06
C ARG A 56 -17.49 -3.90 3.97
N PRO A 57 -17.58 -3.50 5.25
CA PRO A 57 -16.44 -3.53 6.17
C PRO A 57 -15.90 -4.95 6.40
N GLU A 58 -16.73 -5.98 6.30
CA GLU A 58 -16.37 -7.39 6.47
C GLU A 58 -15.61 -7.98 5.28
N ALA A 59 -15.65 -7.31 4.12
CA ALA A 59 -14.98 -7.73 2.90
C ALA A 59 -13.67 -6.98 2.64
N VAL A 60 -13.22 -6.13 3.57
CA VAL A 60 -11.99 -5.34 3.43
C VAL A 60 -11.01 -5.66 4.56
N VAL A 61 -9.81 -6.10 4.20
CA VAL A 61 -8.69 -6.29 5.13
C VAL A 61 -7.58 -5.31 4.77
N VAL A 62 -7.20 -4.45 5.70
CA VAL A 62 -6.05 -3.54 5.57
C VAL A 62 -4.84 -4.19 6.23
N VAL A 63 -3.67 -4.17 5.57
CA VAL A 63 -2.43 -4.77 6.07
C VAL A 63 -1.34 -3.71 6.17
N ASP A 64 -0.83 -3.50 7.39
CA ASP A 64 0.28 -2.60 7.67
C ASP A 64 1.61 -3.37 7.57
N CYS A 65 2.38 -3.06 6.53
CA CYS A 65 3.67 -3.68 6.23
C CYS A 65 4.88 -2.88 6.74
N ARG A 66 4.67 -1.89 7.62
CA ARG A 66 5.76 -1.16 8.27
C ARG A 66 6.52 -2.06 9.22
N ASP A 67 7.84 -1.90 9.25
CA ASP A 67 8.75 -2.65 10.12
C ASP A 67 8.94 -1.88 11.43
N GLU A 68 10.10 -1.25 11.58
CA GLU A 68 10.48 -0.43 12.74
C GLU A 68 9.79 0.96 12.72
N ASP A 69 9.33 1.41 11.56
CA ASP A 69 8.60 2.68 11.36
C ASP A 69 7.08 2.57 11.59
N GLY A 70 6.65 1.57 12.36
CA GLY A 70 5.26 1.41 12.78
C GLY A 70 4.79 2.41 13.86
N ALA A 71 5.69 3.22 14.40
CA ALA A 71 5.37 4.26 15.38
C ALA A 71 4.56 5.42 14.74
N GLY A 72 3.92 6.24 15.58
CA GLY A 72 3.12 7.38 15.11
C GLY A 72 1.63 7.10 14.92
N GLY A 73 1.18 5.87 15.11
CA GLY A 73 -0.21 5.47 14.85
C GLY A 73 -0.38 4.73 13.54
N ARG A 74 -1.56 4.12 13.39
CA ARG A 74 -1.87 3.20 12.29
C ARG A 74 -3.32 3.32 11.85
N ILE A 75 -3.61 2.82 10.65
CA ILE A 75 -4.99 2.75 10.14
C ILE A 75 -5.80 1.85 11.06
N ARG A 76 -6.94 2.34 11.55
CA ARG A 76 -7.77 1.62 12.50
C ARG A 76 -8.19 0.25 11.97
N GLY A 77 -7.92 -0.80 12.73
CA GLY A 77 -8.27 -2.19 12.38
C GLY A 77 -7.33 -2.84 11.35
N ALA A 78 -6.21 -2.22 11.00
CA ALA A 78 -5.23 -2.85 10.11
C ALA A 78 -4.51 -4.04 10.79
N VAL A 79 -4.33 -5.12 10.03
CA VAL A 79 -3.52 -6.27 10.44
C VAL A 79 -2.05 -5.89 10.31
N ARG A 80 -1.31 -5.88 11.42
CA ARG A 80 0.13 -5.61 11.42
C ARG A 80 0.92 -6.85 11.00
N LEU A 81 1.51 -6.80 9.80
CA LEU A 81 2.39 -7.84 9.26
C LEU A 81 3.60 -7.18 8.57
N PRO A 82 4.70 -6.94 9.31
CA PRO A 82 5.92 -6.32 8.78
C PRO A 82 6.48 -7.03 7.55
N ASP A 83 7.03 -6.28 6.59
CA ASP A 83 7.61 -6.84 5.35
C ASP A 83 8.73 -7.85 5.62
N SER A 84 9.54 -7.60 6.66
CA SER A 84 10.63 -8.48 7.09
C SER A 84 10.17 -9.83 7.64
N ALA A 85 8.98 -9.87 8.26
CA ALA A 85 8.37 -11.07 8.86
C ALA A 85 7.23 -11.65 8.02
N PHE A 86 7.02 -11.14 6.79
CA PHE A 86 5.80 -11.42 6.03
C PHE A 86 5.57 -12.93 5.86
N ALA A 87 6.58 -13.67 5.39
CA ALA A 87 6.45 -15.10 5.13
C ALA A 87 6.37 -15.94 6.42
N SER A 88 7.12 -15.59 7.46
CA SER A 88 7.15 -16.35 8.72
C SER A 88 5.87 -16.17 9.53
N ASP A 89 5.27 -14.99 9.49
CA ASP A 89 4.13 -14.64 10.34
C ASP A 89 2.80 -14.71 9.59
N PHE A 90 2.81 -14.92 8.26
CA PHE A 90 1.63 -14.92 7.39
C PHE A 90 0.49 -15.78 7.94
N GLU A 91 0.78 -17.05 8.25
CA GLU A 91 -0.22 -18.02 8.68
C GLU A 91 -0.87 -17.65 10.02
N SER A 92 -0.10 -17.05 10.92
CA SER A 92 -0.59 -16.69 12.25
C SER A 92 -1.31 -15.34 12.29
N ARG A 93 -0.92 -14.39 11.42
CA ARG A 93 -1.39 -13.00 11.49
C ARG A 93 -2.40 -12.63 10.40
N LEU A 94 -2.19 -13.07 9.17
CA LEU A 94 -2.99 -12.62 8.03
C LEU A 94 -3.93 -13.69 7.51
N LEU A 95 -3.48 -14.95 7.41
CA LEU A 95 -4.31 -16.05 6.91
C LEU A 95 -5.67 -16.18 7.61
N PRO A 96 -5.81 -16.04 8.95
CA PRO A 96 -7.11 -16.14 9.61
C PRO A 96 -8.09 -15.06 9.14
N ALA A 97 -7.61 -13.83 8.93
CA ALA A 97 -8.42 -12.73 8.41
C ALA A 97 -8.83 -12.99 6.95
N LEU A 98 -7.93 -13.54 6.13
CA LEU A 98 -8.24 -13.88 4.74
C LEU A 98 -9.26 -15.02 4.63
N VAL A 99 -9.14 -16.04 5.48
CA VAL A 99 -10.08 -17.19 5.50
C VAL A 99 -11.49 -16.77 5.92
N ALA A 100 -11.59 -15.76 6.78
CA ALA A 100 -12.86 -15.20 7.24
C ALA A 100 -13.56 -14.30 6.20
N LEU A 101 -12.91 -13.98 5.09
CA LEU A 101 -13.51 -13.15 4.04
C LEU A 101 -14.70 -13.84 3.37
N PRO A 102 -15.75 -13.09 3.01
CA PRO A 102 -16.90 -13.64 2.29
C PRO A 102 -16.48 -14.32 0.98
N ARG A 103 -17.07 -15.48 0.69
CA ARG A 103 -16.77 -16.25 -0.54
C ARG A 103 -17.80 -16.02 -1.65
N ASP A 104 -19.04 -15.73 -1.26
CA ASP A 104 -20.19 -15.57 -2.16
C ASP A 104 -20.23 -14.17 -2.78
N CYS A 105 -19.14 -13.75 -3.40
CA CYS A 105 -19.03 -12.47 -4.08
C CYS A 105 -18.90 -12.68 -5.59
N GLY A 106 -19.61 -11.86 -6.39
CA GLY A 106 -19.35 -11.77 -7.83
C GLY A 106 -17.98 -11.15 -8.12
N ASP A 107 -17.54 -11.21 -9.37
CA ASP A 107 -16.23 -10.68 -9.78
C ASP A 107 -16.05 -9.20 -9.35
N ASP A 108 -17.11 -8.40 -9.51
CA ASP A 108 -17.13 -6.96 -9.17
C ASP A 108 -17.18 -6.68 -7.65
N ASP A 109 -17.54 -7.67 -6.83
CA ASP A 109 -17.71 -7.56 -5.37
C ASP A 109 -16.67 -8.38 -4.59
N SER A 110 -15.60 -8.81 -5.27
CA SER A 110 -14.55 -9.65 -4.68
C SER A 110 -13.96 -8.98 -3.42
N PRO A 111 -13.77 -9.72 -2.31
CA PRO A 111 -13.15 -9.18 -1.11
C PRO A 111 -11.79 -8.54 -1.39
N MET A 112 -11.51 -7.44 -0.70
CA MET A 112 -10.36 -6.59 -0.93
C MET A 112 -9.31 -6.74 0.17
N VAL A 113 -8.05 -6.90 -0.23
CA VAL A 113 -6.89 -6.87 0.68
C VAL A 113 -6.01 -5.70 0.30
N VAL A 114 -5.91 -4.71 1.18
CA VAL A 114 -5.21 -3.45 0.92
C VAL A 114 -3.92 -3.40 1.72
N PHE A 115 -2.78 -3.45 1.02
CA PHE A 115 -1.47 -3.31 1.64
C PHE A 115 -1.04 -1.85 1.70
N HIS A 116 -0.35 -1.48 2.78
CA HIS A 116 0.34 -0.18 2.84
C HIS A 116 1.68 -0.29 3.55
N CYS A 117 2.53 0.72 3.37
CA CYS A 117 3.63 0.97 4.30
C CYS A 117 3.62 2.45 4.69
N MET A 118 4.78 3.10 4.84
CA MET A 118 4.83 4.55 5.08
C MET A 118 4.35 5.37 3.86
N GLU A 119 4.98 5.19 2.70
CA GLU A 119 4.59 5.85 1.42
C GLU A 119 3.99 4.88 0.38
N SER A 120 3.95 3.58 0.71
CA SER A 120 3.50 2.49 -0.18
C SER A 120 4.27 2.31 -1.50
N VAL A 121 5.56 2.68 -1.53
CA VAL A 121 6.39 2.56 -2.76
C VAL A 121 7.15 1.23 -2.86
N ARG A 122 7.46 0.59 -1.72
CA ARG A 122 8.31 -0.62 -1.68
C ARG A 122 7.67 -1.79 -0.95
N ARG A 123 7.53 -1.67 0.37
CA ARG A 123 7.09 -2.77 1.26
C ARG A 123 5.64 -3.19 1.02
N GLY A 124 4.72 -2.23 0.90
CA GLY A 124 3.33 -2.51 0.49
C GLY A 124 3.25 -3.30 -0.82
N PRO A 125 3.83 -2.79 -1.93
CA PRO A 125 3.93 -3.53 -3.19
C PRO A 125 4.61 -4.90 -3.10
N ARG A 126 5.66 -5.04 -2.27
CA ARG A 126 6.35 -6.32 -2.04
C ARG A 126 5.39 -7.34 -1.43
N CYS A 127 4.72 -6.96 -0.35
CA CYS A 127 3.77 -7.81 0.36
C CYS A 127 2.56 -8.16 -0.51
N ALA A 128 2.06 -7.22 -1.30
CA ALA A 128 1.00 -7.47 -2.29
C ALA A 128 1.43 -8.52 -3.33
N LYS A 129 2.65 -8.42 -3.87
CA LYS A 129 3.19 -9.40 -4.81
C LYS A 129 3.39 -10.78 -4.18
N ARG A 130 3.83 -10.82 -2.92
CA ARG A 130 3.95 -12.06 -2.14
C ARG A 130 2.59 -12.75 -1.97
N LEU A 131 1.54 -12.02 -1.63
CA LEU A 131 0.19 -12.58 -1.56
C LEU A 131 -0.31 -13.04 -2.95
N ASP A 132 -0.08 -12.26 -4.01
CA ASP A 132 -0.45 -12.65 -5.39
C ASP A 132 0.19 -13.98 -5.80
N ALA A 133 1.46 -14.19 -5.45
CA ALA A 133 2.17 -15.45 -5.67
C ALA A 133 1.58 -16.60 -4.86
N TYR A 134 1.28 -16.38 -3.58
CA TYR A 134 0.65 -17.38 -2.70
C TYR A 134 -0.70 -17.85 -3.26
N ILE A 135 -1.60 -16.90 -3.57
CA ILE A 135 -2.94 -17.20 -4.11
C ILE A 135 -2.85 -17.90 -5.48
N SER A 136 -1.91 -17.49 -6.34
CA SER A 136 -1.72 -18.11 -7.66
C SER A 136 -1.26 -19.56 -7.58
N ASN A 137 -0.44 -19.91 -6.57
CA ASN A 137 0.02 -21.28 -6.38
C ASN A 137 -1.05 -22.16 -5.71
N LEU A 138 -1.89 -21.61 -4.81
CA LEU A 138 -3.07 -22.32 -4.32
C LEU A 138 -4.05 -22.72 -5.43
N ARG A 139 -4.17 -21.90 -6.49
CA ARG A 139 -5.05 -22.17 -7.64
C ARG A 139 -4.56 -23.32 -8.53
N SER A 140 -3.31 -23.76 -8.38
CA SER A 140 -2.65 -24.71 -9.29
C SER A 140 -2.77 -26.18 -8.85
N ASP A 141 -3.20 -26.42 -7.62
CA ASP A 141 -3.43 -27.75 -7.08
C ASP A 141 -4.93 -28.11 -7.19
N ASP A 142 -5.23 -29.37 -7.56
CA ASP A 142 -6.57 -29.94 -7.74
C ASP A 142 -7.36 -30.08 -6.41
N ASP A 143 -7.23 -29.10 -5.52
CA ASP A 143 -7.86 -29.08 -4.21
C ASP A 143 -9.25 -28.45 -4.23
N ASP A 144 -10.10 -28.97 -3.34
CA ASP A 144 -11.48 -28.60 -3.11
C ASP A 144 -11.64 -27.06 -2.98
N PRO A 145 -12.42 -26.39 -3.85
CA PRO A 145 -12.63 -24.95 -3.81
C PRO A 145 -13.29 -24.45 -2.51
N GLU A 146 -13.85 -25.34 -1.70
CA GLU A 146 -14.51 -25.03 -0.43
C GLU A 146 -13.66 -25.35 0.81
N CYS A 147 -12.35 -25.63 0.68
CA CYS A 147 -11.50 -25.85 1.84
C CYS A 147 -11.56 -24.64 2.79
N ALA A 148 -12.24 -24.82 3.94
CA ALA A 148 -12.53 -23.77 4.91
C ALA A 148 -11.28 -23.17 5.57
N GLN A 149 -10.09 -23.73 5.28
CA GLN A 149 -8.80 -23.28 5.79
C GLN A 149 -7.98 -22.49 4.76
N GLN A 150 -8.50 -22.26 3.55
CA GLN A 150 -7.84 -21.48 2.49
C GLN A 150 -8.55 -20.14 2.24
N PRO A 151 -7.83 -19.08 1.84
CA PRO A 151 -8.47 -17.80 1.47
C PRO A 151 -9.40 -17.96 0.24
N PRO A 152 -10.36 -17.05 0.04
CA PRO A 152 -11.17 -17.01 -1.18
C PRO A 152 -10.28 -16.98 -2.43
N ARG A 153 -10.72 -17.65 -3.50
CA ARG A 153 -9.96 -17.66 -4.76
C ARG A 153 -10.02 -16.31 -5.45
N SER A 154 -11.13 -15.60 -5.40
CA SER A 154 -11.31 -14.25 -5.93
C SER A 154 -11.00 -13.22 -4.84
N LEU A 155 -9.81 -12.59 -4.91
CA LEU A 155 -9.42 -11.49 -4.05
C LEU A 155 -8.95 -10.31 -4.88
N SER A 156 -9.40 -9.11 -4.52
CA SER A 156 -8.86 -7.86 -5.05
C SER A 156 -7.67 -7.43 -4.20
N ILE A 157 -6.45 -7.73 -4.67
CA ILE A 157 -5.22 -7.29 -4.00
C ILE A 157 -4.92 -5.85 -4.42
N ARG A 158 -4.86 -4.93 -3.45
CA ARG A 158 -4.64 -3.50 -3.67
C ARG A 158 -3.50 -2.95 -2.82
N VAL A 159 -3.00 -1.77 -3.18
CA VAL A 159 -1.98 -1.01 -2.44
C VAL A 159 -2.46 0.41 -2.21
N LEU A 160 -2.48 0.87 -0.96
CA LEU A 160 -2.95 2.22 -0.62
C LEU A 160 -1.95 3.29 -1.09
N GLU A 161 -2.38 4.20 -1.96
CA GLU A 161 -1.59 5.34 -2.41
C GLU A 161 -1.18 6.25 -1.25
N GLY A 162 0.07 6.72 -1.25
CA GLY A 162 0.61 7.59 -0.20
C GLY A 162 0.82 6.94 1.17
N GLY A 163 0.35 5.70 1.36
CA GLY A 163 0.56 4.91 2.57
C GLY A 163 0.06 5.56 3.86
N ALA A 164 0.69 5.20 4.98
CA ALA A 164 0.38 5.75 6.30
C ALA A 164 0.66 7.25 6.39
N ASP A 165 1.68 7.79 5.70
CA ASP A 165 1.99 9.22 5.76
C ASP A 165 0.80 10.06 5.27
N HIS A 166 0.29 9.77 4.08
CA HIS A 166 -0.87 10.49 3.56
C HIS A 166 -2.13 10.23 4.40
N TRP A 167 -2.31 9.00 4.90
CA TRP A 167 -3.49 8.65 5.69
C TRP A 167 -3.53 9.42 7.02
N ILE A 168 -2.43 9.38 7.79
CA ILE A 168 -2.35 10.03 9.08
C ILE A 168 -2.44 11.56 8.92
N ARG A 169 -1.77 12.14 7.92
CA ARG A 169 -1.91 13.59 7.62
C ARG A 169 -3.35 14.03 7.42
N ARG A 170 -4.16 13.18 6.79
CA ARG A 170 -5.56 13.47 6.50
C ARG A 170 -6.47 13.21 7.71
N PHE A 171 -6.19 12.16 8.48
CA PHE A 171 -7.13 11.64 9.48
C PHE A 171 -6.60 11.63 10.93
N TYR A 172 -5.48 12.32 11.23
CA TYR A 172 -4.84 12.27 12.56
C TYR A 172 -5.79 12.59 13.74
N SER A 173 -6.77 13.48 13.51
CA SER A 173 -7.76 13.89 14.51
C SER A 173 -8.99 12.98 14.56
N ASP A 174 -9.10 11.99 13.66
CA ASP A 174 -10.23 11.08 13.55
C ASP A 174 -9.86 9.70 14.10
N ALA A 175 -10.31 9.43 15.34
CA ALA A 175 -10.08 8.17 16.04
C ALA A 175 -10.81 6.97 15.41
N GLU A 176 -11.76 7.20 14.50
CA GLU A 176 -12.41 6.13 13.72
C GLU A 176 -11.53 5.66 12.55
N GLN A 177 -10.58 6.49 12.11
CA GLN A 177 -9.68 6.17 11.00
C GLN A 177 -8.25 5.90 11.45
N VAL A 178 -7.82 6.48 12.58
CA VAL A 178 -6.48 6.33 13.13
C VAL A 178 -6.55 5.80 14.55
N GLU A 179 -5.75 4.77 14.85
CA GLU A 179 -5.53 4.26 16.20
C GLU A 179 -4.07 4.44 16.61
N ASP A 180 -3.84 4.56 17.93
CA ASP A 180 -2.53 4.77 18.54
C ASP A 180 -1.77 6.00 17.99
N PHE A 181 -2.48 7.08 17.63
CA PHE A 181 -1.87 8.33 17.17
C PHE A 181 -0.94 8.91 18.25
N ASP A 182 0.26 9.29 17.82
CA ASP A 182 1.30 9.85 18.67
C ASP A 182 1.73 11.21 18.08
N ASP A 183 1.28 12.29 18.70
CA ASP A 183 1.62 13.63 18.23
C ASP A 183 3.08 14.01 18.48
N ASP A 184 3.76 13.41 19.46
CA ASP A 184 5.20 13.66 19.67
C ASP A 184 6.01 13.15 18.46
N TYR A 185 5.47 12.12 17.77
CA TYR A 185 6.03 11.61 16.53
C TYR A 185 5.75 12.56 15.34
N TRP A 186 4.50 12.99 15.15
CA TRP A 186 4.08 13.76 13.97
C TRP A 186 4.26 15.28 14.07
N GLY A 187 4.15 15.84 15.27
CA GLY A 187 4.23 17.26 15.58
C GLY A 187 3.11 18.10 14.97
N PHE A 188 1.89 17.56 14.88
CA PHE A 188 0.76 18.28 14.29
C PHE A 188 0.09 19.23 15.30
N LEU A 189 0.03 18.91 16.59
CA LEU A 189 -0.66 19.71 17.60
C LEU A 189 0.26 20.70 18.33
N ASP A 190 1.58 20.57 18.21
CA ASP A 190 2.60 21.49 18.76
C ASP A 190 2.52 22.93 18.21
N GLY A 191 1.65 23.18 17.23
CA GLY A 191 1.48 24.45 16.53
C GLY A 191 0.45 25.42 17.10
N GLY A 192 0.04 25.33 18.37
CA GLY A 192 -0.60 26.45 19.12
C GLY A 192 -1.78 27.19 18.46
N GLY A 193 -2.47 26.58 17.50
CA GLY A 193 -3.67 27.12 16.86
C GLY A 193 -4.87 26.40 17.44
N ALA A 194 -5.65 27.09 18.26
CA ALA A 194 -6.91 26.59 18.77
C ALA A 194 -7.72 25.91 17.65
N ALA A 195 -8.29 24.75 17.95
CA ALA A 195 -9.28 24.08 17.14
C ALA A 195 -10.48 25.01 16.87
N THR A 196 -10.36 25.85 15.84
CA THR A 196 -11.50 26.45 15.17
C THR A 196 -11.65 25.68 13.87
N GLY A 197 -12.79 25.00 13.73
CA GLY A 197 -13.10 24.07 12.65
C GLY A 197 -12.49 24.45 11.32
N PHE A 198 -11.66 23.56 10.80
CA PHE A 198 -11.18 23.64 9.43
C PHE A 198 -12.35 23.19 8.55
N ASP A 199 -13.06 24.19 8.02
CA ASP A 199 -14.25 24.07 7.19
C ASP A 199 -13.98 23.19 5.96
N GLU A 200 -14.99 22.41 5.61
CA GLU A 200 -15.07 21.41 4.56
C GLU A 200 -15.16 22.10 3.20
N ARG A 201 -14.06 22.77 2.78
CA ARG A 201 -13.78 23.29 1.43
C ARG A 201 -12.47 24.05 1.43
N VAL A 202 -11.36 23.37 1.19
CA VAL A 202 -10.15 24.05 0.73
C VAL A 202 -9.96 23.74 -0.74
N ASP A 203 -10.52 24.62 -1.56
CA ASP A 203 -9.99 24.90 -2.87
C ASP A 203 -8.50 25.15 -2.75
N ILE A 204 -7.71 24.41 -3.53
CA ILE A 204 -6.27 24.61 -3.70
C ILE A 204 -6.05 25.90 -4.50
N VAL A 205 -6.35 27.06 -3.92
CA VAL A 205 -5.93 28.36 -4.46
C VAL A 205 -5.68 29.34 -3.32
N GLY A 206 -4.40 29.55 -3.00
CA GLY A 206 -3.92 30.82 -2.48
C GLY A 206 -4.15 31.12 -1.00
N SER A 207 -3.58 30.30 -0.09
CA SER A 207 -3.15 30.83 1.20
C SER A 207 -1.68 31.23 1.09
N SER A 208 -1.39 32.49 1.42
CA SER A 208 -0.07 33.13 1.30
C SER A 208 0.95 32.69 2.35
N ASP A 209 0.65 31.67 3.15
CA ASP A 209 1.67 30.98 3.93
C ASP A 209 2.32 29.92 3.01
N ASP A 210 3.48 30.27 2.45
CA ASP A 210 4.39 29.42 1.63
C ASP A 210 4.96 28.21 2.40
N ARG A 211 4.32 27.84 3.50
CA ARG A 211 4.60 26.64 4.28
C ARG A 211 3.65 25.58 3.76
N GLY A 212 4.14 24.78 2.80
CA GLY A 212 3.52 23.52 2.41
C GLY A 212 3.20 22.65 3.65
N PRO A 213 2.43 21.55 3.47
CA PRO A 213 1.98 20.73 4.58
C PRO A 213 3.14 20.38 5.54
N PRO A 214 2.92 20.38 6.87
CA PRO A 214 3.99 20.25 7.84
C PRO A 214 4.85 19.02 7.55
N ARG A 215 6.12 19.23 7.20
CA ARG A 215 7.04 18.12 6.91
C ARG A 215 7.30 17.35 8.19
N HIS A 216 7.24 16.03 8.10
CA HIS A 216 7.51 15.16 9.23
C HIS A 216 8.97 15.31 9.66
N ARG A 217 9.22 15.66 10.93
CA ARG A 217 10.58 15.96 11.43
C ARG A 217 11.51 14.75 11.42
N SER A 218 10.97 13.54 11.55
CA SER A 218 11.77 12.33 11.78
C SER A 218 11.76 11.33 10.62
N TYR A 219 11.00 11.58 9.54
CA TYR A 219 10.95 10.68 8.38
C TYR A 219 11.78 11.25 7.25
N VAL A 220 12.87 10.54 6.93
CA VAL A 220 13.70 10.82 5.77
C VAL A 220 13.38 9.77 4.72
N ARG A 221 12.82 10.21 3.60
CA ARG A 221 12.55 9.36 2.44
C ARG A 221 13.83 8.65 2.01
N PRO A 222 13.85 7.30 1.95
CA PRO A 222 15.00 6.57 1.44
C PRO A 222 15.33 6.97 0.00
N SER A 223 16.61 7.20 -0.29
CA SER A 223 17.09 7.69 -1.59
C SER A 223 16.85 6.71 -2.74
N ASP A 224 16.56 5.45 -2.43
CA ASP A 224 16.30 4.38 -3.40
C ASP A 224 14.82 4.24 -3.77
N GLN A 225 13.93 5.12 -3.27
CA GLN A 225 12.52 5.14 -3.64
C GLN A 225 12.27 5.98 -4.91
N PRO A 226 11.63 5.41 -5.96
CA PRO A 226 11.28 6.15 -7.17
C PRO A 226 10.32 7.29 -6.85
N ALA A 227 10.49 8.47 -7.46
CA ALA A 227 9.51 9.54 -7.34
C ALA A 227 8.14 9.08 -7.87
N THR A 228 7.11 9.24 -7.06
CA THR A 228 5.69 9.04 -7.38
C THR A 228 4.99 10.39 -7.40
N SER A 229 3.86 10.47 -8.11
CA SER A 229 3.03 11.68 -8.17
C SER A 229 2.58 12.16 -6.78
N TRP A 230 2.38 11.23 -5.84
CA TRP A 230 2.04 11.56 -4.45
C TRP A 230 3.25 11.87 -3.56
N SER A 231 4.44 11.33 -3.85
CA SER A 231 5.65 11.64 -3.08
C SER A 231 6.20 13.05 -3.35
N ASP A 232 5.93 13.63 -4.52
CA ASP A 232 6.36 14.99 -4.86
C ASP A 232 5.59 16.05 -4.04
N ALA A 233 4.38 15.74 -3.57
CA ALA A 233 3.59 16.63 -2.70
C ALA A 233 4.27 16.86 -1.33
N GLY A 234 5.14 15.93 -0.89
CA GLY A 234 5.96 16.10 0.31
C GLY A 234 7.29 16.81 0.09
N ASN A 235 7.68 17.05 -1.17
CA ASN A 235 9.05 17.43 -1.54
C ASN A 235 9.21 18.78 -2.24
N SER A 236 8.15 19.60 -2.34
CA SER A 236 8.23 20.97 -2.88
C SER A 236 9.03 21.89 -1.95
N SER A 237 10.35 21.80 -2.03
CA SER A 237 11.29 22.83 -1.57
C SER A 237 11.66 23.62 -2.81
N GLY A 238 11.27 24.88 -2.87
CA GLY A 238 11.73 25.80 -3.91
C GLY A 238 13.25 25.92 -3.87
N VAL A 239 13.94 25.18 -4.74
CA VAL A 239 15.27 25.56 -5.19
C VAL A 239 15.08 26.39 -6.45
N SER A 240 14.77 27.67 -6.25
CA SER A 240 14.92 28.66 -7.31
C SER A 240 16.40 28.72 -7.65
N ALA A 241 16.76 28.17 -8.81
CA ALA A 241 18.08 28.29 -9.39
C ALA A 241 18.34 29.79 -9.66
N ARG A 242 18.97 30.48 -8.71
CA ARG A 242 19.52 31.81 -8.93
C ARG A 242 20.73 31.66 -9.85
N SER A 243 20.52 32.00 -11.11
CA SER A 243 21.56 32.28 -12.09
C SER A 243 22.61 33.21 -11.50
N GLN A 244 23.86 32.73 -11.35
CA GLN A 244 24.99 33.60 -11.13
C GLN A 244 25.33 34.29 -12.46
N GLN A 245 24.76 35.47 -12.66
CA GLN A 245 25.27 36.43 -13.63
C GLN A 245 26.52 37.06 -13.01
N LYS A 246 27.68 36.64 -13.52
CA LYS A 246 28.99 37.16 -13.10
C LYS A 246 29.22 38.45 -13.85
N ASP A 247 28.94 39.58 -13.21
CA ASP A 247 29.33 40.90 -13.69
C ASP A 247 30.86 40.96 -13.83
N ARG A 248 31.31 41.15 -15.07
CA ARG A 248 32.63 41.69 -15.39
C ARG A 248 32.52 43.20 -15.28
N ILE A 249 33.21 43.79 -14.33
CA ILE A 249 33.56 45.20 -14.33
C ILE A 249 35.08 45.27 -14.10
N ASP A 250 35.73 45.84 -15.12
CA ASP A 250 37.06 46.45 -15.25
C ASP A 250 38.31 45.74 -14.70
#